data_AF-A0A2I9CXV4-F1
#
_entry.id   AF-A0A2I9CXV4-F1
#
_cell.length_a   1.000
_cell.length_b   1.000
_cell.length_c   1.000
_cell.angle_alpha   90.00
_cell.angle_beta   90.00
_cell.angle_gamma   90.00
#
_symmetry.space_group_name_H-M   'P 1'
#
loop_
_entity.id
_entity.type
_entity.pdbx_description
1 polymer ?
#
loop_
_entity_poly.entity_id
_entity_poly.type
_entity_poly.pdbx_seq_one_letter_code
_entity_poly.pdbx_strand_id
1 'polypeptide(L)'
;MPPLGAPPMYSTPAMLGLALLSLLTALWHFTLGALDYAGAGRYQGLALILLAGWMLVYGVLTLIRYVEALDAMTDPHPRTPMYDTPHQSRVPLIGVGLAGLLVAGDIAFALAAQHPLWHGLGLLLAVLVARQALRIRPPRGEE
;
A
#
# COMPACT_ATOMS: atom_id res chain seq x y z
N MET A 1 23.60 -20.95 19.13
CA MET A 1 22.70 -19.80 18.97
C MET A 1 21.47 -20.31 18.24
N PRO A 2 20.23 -20.01 18.68
CA PRO A 2 19.04 -20.32 17.90
C PRO A 2 19.22 -19.71 16.50
N PRO A 3 18.75 -20.35 15.42
CA PRO A 3 18.76 -19.73 14.10
C PRO A 3 17.98 -18.41 14.21
N LEU A 4 18.58 -17.32 13.71
CA LEU A 4 18.05 -15.95 13.79
C LEU A 4 16.74 -15.74 12.97
N GLY A 5 16.02 -16.82 12.64
CA GLY A 5 14.87 -16.80 11.74
C GLY A 5 15.25 -16.44 10.31
N ALA A 6 14.33 -16.65 9.38
CA ALA A 6 14.45 -16.04 8.07
C ALA A 6 14.33 -14.50 8.22
N PRO A 7 15.03 -13.69 7.41
CA PRO A 7 14.86 -12.25 7.44
C PRO A 7 13.37 -11.91 7.23
N PRO A 8 12.80 -10.99 8.04
CA PRO A 8 11.37 -10.72 8.02
C PRO A 8 10.98 -10.19 6.65
N MET A 9 9.78 -10.54 6.17
CA MET A 9 9.24 -10.07 4.88
C MET A 9 9.31 -8.55 4.70
N TYR A 10 9.33 -7.81 5.82
CA TYR A 10 9.46 -6.37 5.88
C TYR A 10 10.82 -5.79 5.47
N SER A 11 11.88 -6.58 5.48
CA SER A 11 13.24 -6.16 5.08
C SER A 11 13.54 -6.37 3.59
N THR A 12 12.54 -6.84 2.83
CA THR A 12 12.73 -7.21 1.42
C THR A 12 12.58 -6.00 0.48
N PRO A 13 13.26 -6.00 -0.68
CA PRO A 13 13.01 -5.01 -1.73
C PRO A 13 11.54 -4.98 -2.19
N ALA A 14 10.81 -6.09 -2.03
CA ALA A 14 9.40 -6.16 -2.35
C ALA A 14 8.53 -5.30 -1.41
N MET A 15 8.89 -5.22 -0.12
CA MET A 15 8.23 -4.35 0.85
C MET A 15 8.50 -2.87 0.54
N LEU A 16 9.75 -2.51 0.23
CA LEU A 16 10.09 -1.15 -0.21
C LEU A 16 9.31 -0.78 -1.48
N GLY A 17 9.27 -1.69 -2.46
CA GLY A 17 8.49 -1.51 -3.68
C GLY A 17 7.01 -1.29 -3.40
N LEU A 18 6.42 -2.02 -2.44
CA LEU A 18 5.04 -1.82 -2.02
C LEU A 18 4.83 -0.44 -1.39
N ALA A 19 5.72 -0.03 -0.48
CA ALA A 19 5.63 1.26 0.19
C ALA A 19 5.67 2.42 -0.82
N LEU A 20 6.69 2.44 -1.69
CA LEU A 20 6.87 3.48 -2.69
C LEU A 20 5.72 3.52 -3.70
N LEU A 21 5.24 2.36 -4.14
CA LEU A 21 4.12 2.28 -5.07
C LEU A 21 2.82 2.75 -4.42
N SER A 22 2.58 2.43 -3.14
CA SER A 22 1.43 2.95 -2.38
C SER A 22 1.50 4.47 -2.23
N LEU A 23 2.67 5.05 -1.94
CA LEU A 23 2.85 6.50 -1.88
C LEU A 23 2.56 7.17 -3.22
N LEU A 24 3.12 6.64 -4.31
CA LEU A 24 2.86 7.15 -5.66
C LEU A 24 1.37 7.06 -6.02
N THR A 25 0.74 5.92 -5.71
CA THR A 25 -0.69 5.69 -5.94
C THR A 25 -1.52 6.69 -5.15
N ALA A 26 -1.19 6.95 -3.88
CA ALA A 26 -1.89 7.94 -3.07
C ALA A 26 -1.79 9.35 -3.66
N LEU A 27 -0.59 9.80 -4.03
CA LEU A 27 -0.38 11.13 -4.64
C LEU A 27 -1.17 11.30 -5.94
N TRP A 28 -1.19 10.25 -6.77
CA TRP A 28 -1.98 10.24 -8.00
C TRP A 28 -3.47 10.42 -7.71
N HIS A 29 -4.03 9.63 -6.78
CA HIS A 29 -5.46 9.69 -6.46
C HIS A 29 -5.85 10.95 -5.69
N PHE A 30 -4.94 11.58 -4.95
CA PHE A 30 -5.17 12.93 -4.41
C PHE A 30 -5.34 13.96 -5.52
N THR A 31 -4.46 13.91 -6.53
CA THR A 31 -4.52 14.82 -7.68
C THR A 31 -5.81 14.60 -8.46
N LEU A 32 -6.13 13.35 -8.77
CA LEU A 32 -7.35 12.96 -9.47
C LEU A 32 -8.60 13.40 -8.69
N GLY A 33 -8.67 13.08 -7.40
CA GLY A 33 -9.78 13.44 -6.54
C GLY A 33 -9.96 14.96 -6.41
N ALA A 34 -8.88 15.74 -6.41
CA ALA A 34 -8.96 17.21 -6.42
C ALA A 34 -9.54 17.75 -7.74
N LEU A 35 -9.13 17.18 -8.88
CA LEU A 35 -9.69 17.53 -10.19
C LEU A 35 -11.18 17.17 -10.28
N ASP A 36 -11.54 15.97 -9.85
CA ASP A 36 -12.94 15.51 -9.86
C ASP A 36 -13.82 16.29 -8.89
N TYR A 37 -13.27 16.71 -7.75
CA TYR A 37 -13.98 17.57 -6.81
C TYR A 37 -14.39 18.89 -7.45
N ALA A 38 -13.54 19.45 -8.33
CA ALA A 38 -13.80 20.68 -9.05
C ALA A 38 -14.70 20.48 -10.28
N GLY A 39 -14.58 19.35 -11.00
CA GLY A 39 -15.21 19.16 -12.32
C GLY A 39 -16.35 18.14 -12.40
N ALA A 40 -16.26 17.01 -11.70
CA ALA A 40 -17.19 15.88 -11.83
C ALA A 40 -18.22 15.80 -10.69
N GLY A 41 -17.88 16.32 -9.51
CA GLY A 41 -18.78 16.43 -8.37
C GLY A 41 -18.04 16.30 -7.03
N ARG A 42 -18.51 17.07 -6.04
CA ARG A 42 -17.84 17.19 -4.74
C ARG A 42 -17.72 15.86 -4.01
N TYR A 43 -18.74 15.02 -4.08
CA TYR A 43 -18.75 13.74 -3.34
C TYR A 43 -17.81 12.71 -3.96
N GLN A 44 -17.73 12.66 -5.29
CA GLN A 44 -16.84 11.76 -6.03
C GLN A 44 -15.38 12.10 -5.74
N GLY A 45 -15.01 13.37 -5.90
CA GLY A 45 -13.66 13.84 -5.60
C GLY A 45 -13.28 13.63 -4.14
N LEU A 46 -14.20 13.92 -3.20
CA LEU A 46 -13.95 13.71 -1.77
C LEU A 46 -13.73 12.22 -1.43
N ALA A 47 -14.49 11.31 -2.04
CA ALA A 47 -14.31 9.87 -1.82
C ALA A 47 -12.92 9.40 -2.26
N LEU A 48 -12.45 9.84 -3.42
CA LEU A 48 -11.09 9.53 -3.90
C LEU A 48 -10.01 10.13 -3.00
N ILE A 49 -10.17 11.37 -2.55
CA ILE A 49 -9.24 12.02 -1.62
C ILE A 49 -9.13 11.25 -0.30
N LEU A 50 -10.25 10.75 0.24
CA LEU A 50 -10.25 9.96 1.47
C LEU A 50 -9.54 8.63 1.29
N LEU A 51 -9.83 7.90 0.19
CA LEU A 51 -9.14 6.64 -0.13
C LEU A 51 -7.63 6.85 -0.37
N ALA A 52 -7.26 7.94 -1.05
CA ALA A 52 -5.87 8.35 -1.24
C ALA A 52 -5.17 8.60 0.10
N GLY A 53 -5.83 9.26 1.05
CA GLY A 53 -5.32 9.46 2.40
C GLY A 53 -5.05 8.15 3.14
N TRP A 54 -5.95 7.18 3.03
CA TRP A 54 -5.75 5.87 3.65
C TRP A 54 -4.59 5.11 3.00
N MET A 55 -4.48 5.16 1.67
CA MET A 55 -3.34 4.59 0.93
C MET A 55 -2.01 5.27 1.29
N LEU A 56 -2.02 6.59 1.52
CA LEU A 56 -0.85 7.34 1.97
C LEU A 56 -0.38 6.85 3.34
N VAL A 57 -1.29 6.79 4.32
CA VAL A 57 -0.99 6.28 5.67
C VAL A 57 -0.44 4.86 5.59
N TYR A 58 -1.07 4.00 4.80
CA TYR A 58 -0.58 2.65 4.55
C TYR A 58 0.84 2.63 3.98
N GLY A 59 1.12 3.44 2.96
CA GLY A 59 2.44 3.54 2.35
C GLY A 59 3.52 4.04 3.32
N VAL A 60 3.21 5.08 4.11
CA VAL A 60 4.12 5.64 5.12
C VAL A 60 4.43 4.60 6.21
N LEU A 61 3.42 3.94 6.76
CA LEU A 61 3.63 2.91 7.80
C LEU A 61 4.43 1.72 7.26
N THR A 62 4.19 1.34 6.00
CA THR A 62 4.95 0.29 5.30
C THR A 62 6.41 0.69 5.13
N LEU A 63 6.68 1.96 4.78
CA LEU A 63 8.03 2.49 4.63
C LEU A 63 8.78 2.55 5.97
N ILE A 64 8.13 3.08 7.02
CA ILE A 64 8.72 3.12 8.37
C ILE A 64 9.09 1.70 8.80
N ARG A 65 8.19 0.73 8.61
CA ARG A 65 8.46 -0.66 8.97
C ARG A 65 9.63 -1.27 8.19
N TYR A 66 9.80 -0.91 6.92
CA TYR A 66 10.95 -1.33 6.14
C TYR A 66 12.27 -0.79 6.71
N VAL A 67 12.30 0.51 7.06
CA VAL A 67 13.49 1.14 7.67
C VAL A 67 13.80 0.52 9.03
N GLU A 68 12.79 0.36 9.90
CA GLU A 68 12.96 -0.30 11.20
C GLU A 68 13.52 -1.73 11.07
N ALA A 69 13.07 -2.47 10.04
CA ALA A 69 13.56 -3.82 9.78
C ALA A 69 15.01 -3.84 9.29
N LEU A 70 15.42 -2.85 8.48
CA LEU A 70 16.82 -2.69 8.08
C LEU A 70 17.72 -2.36 9.28
N ASP A 71 17.31 -1.40 10.10
CA ASP A 71 18.07 -0.99 11.28
C ASP A 71 18.24 -2.17 12.25
N ALA A 72 17.17 -2.93 12.51
CA ALA A 72 17.19 -4.10 13.38
C ALA A 72 18.12 -5.23 12.90
N MET A 73 18.32 -5.38 11.58
CA MET A 73 19.28 -6.36 11.05
C MET A 73 20.74 -5.96 11.28
N THR A 74 20.99 -4.67 11.52
CA THR A 74 22.33 -4.13 11.78
C THR A 74 22.63 -3.90 13.26
N ASP A 75 21.65 -4.14 14.14
CA ASP A 75 21.79 -3.96 15.58
C ASP A 75 22.67 -5.07 16.20
N PRO A 76 23.83 -4.74 16.80
CA PRO A 76 24.69 -5.71 17.47
C PRO A 76 24.07 -6.28 18.76
N HIS A 77 23.01 -5.67 19.30
CA HIS A 77 22.33 -6.10 20.53
C HIS A 77 20.80 -6.08 20.39
N PRO A 78 20.20 -6.99 19.59
CA PRO A 78 18.75 -6.99 19.34
C PRO A 78 17.97 -7.15 20.66
N ARG A 79 17.27 -6.10 21.06
CA ARG A 79 16.52 -6.06 22.34
C ARG A 79 15.17 -6.77 22.28
N THR A 80 14.64 -6.99 21.09
CA THR A 80 13.31 -7.59 20.89
C THR A 80 13.32 -8.41 19.60
N PRO A 81 12.78 -9.64 19.58
CA PRO A 81 12.55 -10.36 18.33
C PRO A 81 11.51 -9.58 17.51
N MET A 82 11.94 -8.94 16.41
CA MET A 82 11.03 -8.28 15.47
C MET A 82 10.27 -9.29 14.58
N TYR A 83 10.53 -10.58 14.77
CA TYR A 83 10.45 -11.60 13.74
C TYR A 83 9.20 -12.47 13.76
N ASP A 84 8.26 -12.22 14.67
CA ASP A 84 7.04 -13.03 14.75
C ASP A 84 5.85 -12.19 15.26
N THR A 85 5.40 -11.24 14.42
CA THR A 85 4.32 -10.32 14.79
C THR A 85 3.07 -10.54 13.94
N PRO A 86 1.85 -10.52 14.52
CA PRO A 86 0.57 -10.72 13.81
C PRO A 86 0.32 -9.74 12.65
N HIS A 87 1.13 -8.69 12.55
CA HIS A 87 1.03 -7.70 11.50
C HIS A 87 1.51 -8.22 10.14
N GLN A 88 2.26 -9.33 10.06
CA GLN A 88 2.82 -9.83 8.79
C GLN A 88 1.75 -10.26 7.80
N SER A 89 0.70 -10.93 8.27
CA SER A 89 -0.43 -11.33 7.43
C SER A 89 -1.40 -10.17 7.14
N ARG A 90 -1.45 -9.15 8.01
CA ARG A 90 -2.37 -8.01 7.89
C ARG A 90 -1.94 -6.99 6.84
N VAL A 91 -0.64 -6.72 6.70
CA VAL A 91 -0.12 -5.78 5.69
C VAL A 91 -0.60 -6.14 4.26
N PRO A 92 -0.37 -7.36 3.73
CA PRO A 92 -0.82 -7.70 2.38
C PRO A 92 -2.35 -7.68 2.25
N LEU A 93 -3.09 -8.04 3.30
CA LEU A 93 -4.55 -7.99 3.29
C LEU A 93 -5.07 -6.56 3.18
N ILE A 94 -4.55 -5.65 3.99
CA ILE A 94 -4.90 -4.22 3.98
C ILE A 94 -4.52 -3.60 2.63
N GLY A 95 -3.31 -3.90 2.13
CA GLY A 95 -2.84 -3.40 0.83
C GLY A 95 -3.75 -3.81 -0.33
N VAL A 96 -4.16 -5.09 -0.38
CA VAL A 96 -5.12 -5.59 -1.38
C VAL A 96 -6.50 -4.96 -1.19
N GLY A 97 -6.98 -4.82 0.05
CA GLY A 97 -8.27 -4.19 0.35
C GLY A 97 -8.34 -2.74 -0.13
N LEU A 98 -7.32 -1.93 0.22
CA LEU A 98 -7.23 -0.53 -0.21
C LEU A 98 -7.11 -0.40 -1.72
N ALA A 99 -6.30 -1.25 -2.36
CA ALA A 99 -6.19 -1.28 -3.81
C ALA A 99 -7.52 -1.66 -4.48
N GLY A 100 -8.26 -2.62 -3.92
CA GLY A 100 -9.57 -3.01 -4.42
C GLY A 100 -10.60 -1.87 -4.33
N LEU A 101 -10.58 -1.10 -3.24
CA LEU A 101 -11.44 0.08 -3.10
C LEU A 101 -11.09 1.17 -4.11
N LEU A 102 -9.79 1.41 -4.36
CA LEU A 102 -9.35 2.37 -5.38
C LEU A 102 -9.76 1.92 -6.79
N VAL A 103 -9.58 0.64 -7.14
CA VAL A 103 -10.04 0.08 -8.42
C VAL A 103 -11.55 0.27 -8.59
N ALA A 104 -12.34 -0.02 -7.56
CA ALA A 104 -13.79 0.18 -7.60
C ALA A 104 -14.14 1.67 -7.79
N GLY A 105 -13.42 2.56 -7.10
CA GLY A 105 -13.53 4.01 -7.28
C GLY A 105 -13.22 4.43 -8.72
N ASP A 106 -12.07 4.04 -9.25
CA ASP A 106 -11.68 4.38 -10.62
C ASP A 106 -12.63 3.83 -11.67
N ILE A 107 -13.17 2.62 -11.52
CA ILE A 107 -14.17 2.09 -12.45
C ILE A 107 -15.46 2.92 -12.38
N ALA A 108 -15.95 3.19 -11.16
CA ALA A 108 -17.18 3.94 -10.97
C ALA A 108 -17.06 5.38 -11.52
N PHE A 109 -15.90 6.02 -11.33
CA PHE A 109 -15.67 7.40 -11.74
C PHE A 109 -15.18 7.50 -13.18
N ALA A 110 -14.46 6.55 -13.76
CA ALA A 110 -14.12 6.55 -15.19
C ALA A 110 -15.38 6.59 -16.08
N LEU A 111 -16.49 6.02 -15.62
CA LEU A 111 -17.78 6.04 -16.31
C LEU A 111 -18.55 7.36 -16.14
N ALA A 112 -18.22 8.16 -15.12
CA ALA A 112 -18.98 9.35 -14.72
C ALA A 112 -18.18 10.66 -14.77
N ALA A 113 -16.84 10.60 -14.85
CA ALA A 113 -15.93 11.73 -14.69
C ALA A 113 -15.47 12.30 -16.03
N GLN A 114 -14.96 13.54 -15.97
CA GLN A 114 -14.46 14.28 -17.13
C GLN A 114 -13.10 13.77 -17.63
N HIS A 115 -12.38 12.98 -16.83
CA HIS A 115 -11.00 12.55 -17.09
C HIS A 115 -10.83 11.01 -17.11
N PRO A 116 -11.55 10.28 -17.98
CA PRO A 116 -11.56 8.80 -17.97
C PRO A 116 -10.17 8.18 -18.20
N LEU A 117 -9.31 8.80 -19.01
CA LEU A 117 -7.94 8.31 -19.24
C LEU A 117 -7.07 8.38 -17.97
N TRP A 118 -7.29 9.39 -17.12
CA TRP A 118 -6.53 9.55 -15.88
C TRP A 118 -6.94 8.52 -14.81
N HIS A 119 -8.22 8.15 -14.77
CA HIS A 119 -8.69 7.00 -14.00
C HIS A 119 -8.12 5.67 -14.53
N GLY A 120 -7.91 5.54 -15.84
CA GLY A 120 -7.24 4.37 -16.40
C GLY A 120 -5.82 4.16 -15.85
N LEU A 121 -5.06 5.24 -15.67
CA LEU A 121 -3.75 5.22 -15.02
C LEU A 121 -3.86 4.94 -13.50
N GLY A 122 -4.85 5.52 -12.84
CA GLY A 122 -5.16 5.22 -11.42
C GLY A 122 -5.42 3.73 -11.19
N LEU A 123 -6.23 3.13 -12.06
CA LEU A 123 -6.58 1.73 -12.03
C LEU A 123 -5.34 0.84 -12.22
N LEU A 124 -4.46 1.19 -13.15
CA LEU A 124 -3.19 0.49 -13.33
C LEU A 124 -2.35 0.54 -12.06
N LEU A 125 -2.19 1.71 -11.45
CA LEU A 125 -1.43 1.88 -10.20
C LEU A 125 -2.02 1.04 -9.07
N ALA A 126 -3.34 1.08 -8.87
CA ALA A 126 -4.02 0.30 -7.85
C ALA A 126 -3.85 -1.22 -8.07
N VAL A 127 -3.97 -1.70 -9.32
CA VAL A 127 -3.70 -3.12 -9.66
C VAL A 127 -2.25 -3.51 -9.36
N LEU A 128 -1.28 -2.63 -9.66
CA LEU A 128 0.12 -2.88 -9.33
C LEU A 128 0.34 -2.95 -7.81
N VAL A 129 -0.32 -2.09 -7.02
CA VAL A 129 -0.30 -2.18 -5.55
C VAL A 129 -0.84 -3.52 -5.07
N ALA A 130 -2.02 -3.95 -5.56
CA ALA A 130 -2.61 -5.23 -5.19
C ALA A 130 -1.68 -6.40 -5.53
N ARG A 131 -1.11 -6.40 -6.75
CA ARG A 131 -0.14 -7.42 -7.17
C ARG A 131 1.09 -7.43 -6.27
N GLN A 132 1.62 -6.27 -5.92
CA GLN A 132 2.81 -6.17 -5.08
C GLN A 132 2.51 -6.59 -3.63
N ALA A 133 1.34 -6.24 -3.11
CA ALA A 133 0.86 -6.69 -1.80
C ALA A 133 0.71 -8.22 -1.74
N LEU A 134 0.24 -8.85 -2.82
CA LEU A 134 0.16 -10.32 -2.88
C LEU A 134 1.53 -11.00 -2.89
N ARG A 135 2.57 -10.36 -3.45
CA ARG A 135 3.94 -10.89 -3.49
C ARG A 135 4.62 -10.91 -2.13
N ILE A 136 4.19 -10.06 -1.20
CA ILE A 136 4.76 -10.00 0.16
C ILE A 136 4.01 -10.88 1.17
N ARG A 137 3.10 -11.75 0.72
CA ARG A 137 2.39 -12.67 1.62
C ARG A 137 3.38 -13.65 2.28
N PRO A 138 3.28 -13.88 3.60
CA PRO A 138 4.08 -14.89 4.26
C PRO A 138 3.73 -16.30 3.71
N PRO A 139 4.71 -17.23 3.65
CA PRO A 139 4.46 -18.60 3.22
C PRO A 139 3.43 -19.29 4.13
N ARG A 140 2.52 -20.07 3.55
CA ARG A 140 1.49 -20.81 4.30
C ARG A 140 2.15 -21.89 5.17
N GLY A 141 2.07 -21.75 6.49
CA GLY A 141 2.60 -22.75 7.43
C GLY A 141 2.98 -22.25 8.82
N GLU A 142 2.98 -20.94 9.06
CA GLU A 142 3.23 -20.34 10.38
C GLU A 142 1.91 -19.74 10.90
N GLU A 143 1.10 -20.58 11.53
CA GLU A 143 0.07 -20.18 12.52
C GLU A 143 0.42 -20.82 13.87
#